data_AF-A0A142XFW0-F1
#
_entry.id   AF-A0A142XFW0-F1
#
_cell.length_a   1.000
_cell.length_b   1.000
_cell.length_c   1.000
_cell.angle_alpha   90.00
_cell.angle_beta   90.00
_cell.angle_gamma   90.00
#
_symmetry.space_group_name_H-M   'P 1'
#
loop_
_entity.id
_entity.type
_entity.pdbx_description
1 polymer ?
#
loop_
_entity_poly.entity_id
_entity_poly.type
_entity_poly.pdbx_seq_one_letter_code
_entity_poly.pdbx_strand_id
1 'polypeptide(L)'
;MRTRIAAGVAVLSAVMVVLAGGSLSPVSAQDKAKIVPPVHLYGHDLRVRTGGDPNFGPNTPRIGVEFFRDEATRAIIAISDSGSLAVTKAPIGALGMDKTCKWLTAHDLSCRKAGEAEFTQKTKKFGVELFQDRASNSLLYVSETGSVALAPVPGGLVTDKGPKWHHALEPKVRTPEQEKFDTAKKFGLEVFKDENTGGLIYVTEIGAITPAAAPGAAPDPKKIQPPKAAHGLVLRVRGANEPEFTSKTKQLGVEVFEDPNANVLLYITEAGFVATAPNAAKVPDAKGVTWKSAMALGARKAGESGFDKARRFGIEVFEDNRTGNLIFVSETGSIAVLPK
;
A
#
# COMPACT_ATOMS: atom_id res chain seq x y z
N MET A 1 75.10 29.99 -4.24
CA MET A 1 74.72 29.80 -2.81
C MET A 1 73.28 30.28 -2.67
N ARG A 2 72.25 29.55 -2.27
CA ARG A 2 72.10 28.34 -1.46
C ARG A 2 70.93 27.50 -2.00
N THR A 3 71.14 26.20 -2.10
CA THR A 3 70.17 25.10 -2.21
C THR A 3 69.80 24.61 -0.80
N ARG A 4 68.52 24.33 -0.49
CA ARG A 4 67.97 23.32 0.48
C ARG A 4 66.48 23.10 0.17
N ILE A 5 66.06 21.95 -0.38
CA ILE A 5 65.75 20.61 0.20
C ILE A 5 64.37 20.55 0.89
N ALA A 6 63.55 19.64 0.38
CA ALA A 6 62.20 19.26 0.82
C ALA A 6 62.21 18.23 1.99
N ALA A 7 61.11 18.23 2.76
CA ALA A 7 60.59 17.11 3.54
C ALA A 7 59.07 17.38 3.67
N GLY A 8 58.13 16.49 3.40
CA GLY A 8 58.15 15.04 3.47
C GLY A 8 57.35 14.58 4.69
N VAL A 9 56.01 14.66 4.63
CA VAL A 9 55.11 14.04 5.62
C VAL A 9 54.03 13.30 4.85
N ALA A 10 54.19 11.98 4.74
CA ALA A 10 53.15 11.06 4.29
C ALA A 10 52.38 10.56 5.53
N VAL A 11 51.11 10.91 5.63
CA VAL A 11 50.19 10.39 6.65
C VAL A 11 49.58 9.10 6.10
N LEU A 12 49.98 7.97 6.67
CA LEU A 12 49.38 6.67 6.38
C LEU A 12 48.10 6.52 7.22
N SER A 13 46.96 6.88 6.65
CA SER A 13 45.65 6.65 7.28
C SER A 13 45.21 5.21 7.00
N ALA A 14 45.38 4.33 7.98
CA ALA A 14 44.80 2.99 7.97
C ALA A 14 43.28 3.10 8.22
N VAL A 15 42.50 3.12 7.14
CA VAL A 15 41.04 3.00 7.20
C VAL A 15 40.71 1.50 7.29
N MET A 16 40.40 1.04 8.50
CA MET A 16 39.72 -0.25 8.71
C MET A 16 38.27 -0.10 8.22
N VAL A 17 37.99 -0.58 7.01
CA VAL A 17 36.63 -0.80 6.53
C VAL A 17 36.12 -2.07 7.22
N VAL A 18 35.30 -1.92 8.26
CA VAL A 18 34.50 -3.02 8.80
C VAL A 18 33.37 -3.26 7.80
N LEU A 19 33.59 -4.22 6.89
CA LEU A 19 32.53 -4.78 6.05
C LEU A 19 31.60 -5.61 6.95
N ALA A 20 30.61 -4.96 7.57
CA ALA A 20 29.44 -5.64 8.10
C ALA A 20 28.55 -6.07 6.93
N GLY A 21 29.06 -6.99 6.11
CA GLY A 21 28.29 -7.67 5.08
C GLY A 21 27.29 -8.58 5.77
N GLY A 22 26.05 -8.11 5.94
CA GLY A 22 24.92 -8.99 6.19
C GLY A 22 24.90 -10.03 5.08
N SER A 23 25.23 -11.27 5.43
CA SER A 23 25.22 -12.39 4.52
C SER A 23 23.79 -12.57 3.99
N LEU A 24 23.56 -12.13 2.76
CA LEU A 24 22.39 -12.52 1.98
C LEU A 24 22.46 -14.04 1.87
N SER A 25 21.74 -14.73 2.74
CA SER A 25 21.67 -16.18 2.70
C SER A 25 21.18 -16.58 1.30
N PRO A 26 21.86 -17.52 0.63
CA PRO A 26 21.44 -17.96 -0.69
C PRO A 26 20.01 -18.47 -0.58
N VAL A 27 19.11 -17.87 -1.37
CA VAL A 27 17.72 -18.33 -1.48
C VAL A 27 17.80 -19.76 -2.00
N SER A 28 17.50 -20.72 -1.13
CA SER A 28 17.49 -22.14 -1.48
C SER A 28 16.64 -22.35 -2.73
N ALA A 29 17.17 -23.12 -3.69
CA ALA A 29 16.45 -23.51 -4.90
C ALA A 29 15.05 -24.02 -4.52
N GLN A 30 14.03 -23.23 -4.84
CA GLN A 30 12.64 -23.51 -4.45
C GLN A 30 12.08 -24.63 -5.30
N ASP A 31 11.42 -25.58 -4.65
CA ASP A 31 10.57 -26.56 -5.30
C ASP A 31 9.58 -25.82 -6.22
N LYS A 32 9.59 -26.19 -7.49
CA LYS A 32 8.68 -25.67 -8.53
C LYS A 32 7.26 -26.16 -8.29
N ALA A 33 6.67 -25.81 -7.14
CA ALA A 33 5.27 -26.00 -6.89
C ALA A 33 4.50 -25.36 -8.06
N LYS A 34 3.55 -26.11 -8.63
CA LYS A 34 2.74 -25.66 -9.76
C LYS A 34 1.96 -24.42 -9.33
N ILE A 35 2.44 -23.24 -9.74
CA ILE A 35 1.76 -21.97 -9.47
C ILE A 35 0.44 -21.99 -10.26
N VAL A 36 -0.68 -21.99 -9.54
CA VAL A 36 -2.01 -21.85 -10.14
C VAL A 36 -2.19 -20.37 -10.45
N PRO A 37 -2.41 -19.98 -11.72
CA PRO A 37 -2.59 -18.58 -12.06
C PRO A 37 -3.89 -18.05 -11.44
N PRO A 38 -3.94 -16.79 -10.98
CA PRO A 38 -5.18 -16.17 -10.53
C PRO A 38 -6.24 -16.16 -11.63
N VAL A 39 -7.49 -16.38 -11.24
CA VAL A 39 -8.65 -16.40 -12.15
C VAL A 39 -9.23 -15.00 -12.24
N HIS A 40 -9.31 -14.43 -13.44
CA HIS A 40 -10.04 -13.18 -13.67
C HIS A 40 -11.54 -13.39 -13.43
N LEU A 41 -12.17 -12.43 -12.76
CA LEU A 41 -13.58 -12.53 -12.35
C LEU A 41 -14.47 -11.56 -13.15
N TYR A 42 -14.12 -10.28 -13.10
CA TYR A 42 -14.83 -9.15 -13.71
C TYR A 42 -14.00 -7.87 -13.54
N GLY A 43 -14.48 -6.76 -14.12
CA GLY A 43 -13.91 -5.44 -13.89
C GLY A 43 -14.95 -4.34 -13.98
N HIS A 44 -14.59 -3.16 -13.50
CA HIS A 44 -15.45 -1.98 -13.37
C HIS A 44 -14.82 -0.74 -14.01
N ASP A 45 -15.66 0.11 -14.59
CA ASP A 45 -15.30 1.44 -15.10
C ASP A 45 -15.88 2.52 -14.17
N LEU A 46 -15.11 2.93 -13.16
CA LEU A 46 -15.62 3.73 -12.05
C LEU A 46 -15.32 5.21 -12.28
N ARG A 47 -16.35 6.07 -12.24
CA ARG A 47 -16.17 7.53 -12.29
C ARG A 47 -15.67 8.02 -10.95
N VAL A 48 -14.60 8.80 -10.94
CA VAL A 48 -13.97 9.31 -9.72
C VAL A 48 -13.71 10.79 -9.85
N ARG A 49 -14.31 11.58 -8.95
CA ARG A 49 -14.16 13.03 -8.97
C ARG A 49 -12.76 13.43 -8.52
N THR A 50 -12.32 14.55 -9.07
CA THR A 50 -11.13 15.22 -8.59
C THR A 50 -11.42 15.94 -7.28
N GLY A 51 -10.42 16.01 -6.40
CA GLY A 51 -10.58 16.57 -5.06
C GLY A 51 -11.05 18.02 -5.10
N GLY A 52 -12.17 18.31 -4.43
CA GLY A 52 -12.83 19.63 -4.42
C GLY A 52 -13.98 19.76 -5.43
N ASP A 53 -14.19 18.79 -6.33
CA ASP A 53 -15.32 18.81 -7.26
C ASP A 53 -16.59 18.19 -6.63
N PRO A 54 -17.68 18.95 -6.49
CA PRO A 54 -18.88 18.47 -5.80
C PRO A 54 -19.76 17.53 -6.63
N ASN A 55 -19.57 17.47 -7.96
CA ASN A 55 -20.50 16.80 -8.86
C ASN A 55 -19.80 15.97 -9.93
N PHE A 56 -20.46 14.89 -10.37
CA PHE A 56 -20.08 14.19 -11.59
C PHE A 56 -20.42 15.04 -12.82
N GLY A 57 -19.41 15.31 -13.65
CA GLY A 57 -19.54 16.02 -14.93
C GLY A 57 -19.11 15.16 -16.12
N PRO A 58 -19.41 15.56 -17.37
CA PRO A 58 -19.03 14.79 -18.57
C PRO A 58 -17.53 14.43 -18.63
N ASN A 59 -16.68 15.26 -18.02
CA ASN A 59 -15.23 15.10 -17.99
C ASN A 59 -14.72 14.43 -16.70
N THR A 60 -15.59 13.93 -15.81
CA THR A 60 -15.11 13.22 -14.62
C THR A 60 -14.28 12.01 -15.06
N PRO A 61 -13.02 11.89 -14.60
CA PRO A 61 -12.17 10.75 -14.91
C PRO A 61 -12.82 9.41 -14.58
N ARG A 62 -12.38 8.37 -15.27
CA ARG A 62 -12.75 7.00 -14.98
C ARG A 62 -11.50 6.19 -14.69
N ILE A 63 -11.60 5.29 -13.72
CA ILE A 63 -10.55 4.36 -13.33
C ILE A 63 -11.06 2.95 -13.62
N GLY A 64 -10.29 2.19 -14.40
CA GLY A 64 -10.54 0.77 -14.59
C GLY A 64 -10.07 -0.02 -13.38
N VAL A 65 -10.90 -0.94 -12.87
CA VAL A 65 -10.54 -1.82 -11.74
C VAL A 65 -10.91 -3.26 -12.09
N GLU A 66 -9.93 -4.16 -12.08
CA GLU A 66 -10.11 -5.59 -12.37
C GLU A 66 -10.05 -6.42 -11.09
N PHE A 67 -10.89 -7.45 -11.01
CA PHE A 67 -10.98 -8.37 -9.89
C PHE A 67 -10.47 -9.76 -10.29
N PHE A 68 -9.60 -10.32 -9.46
CA PHE A 68 -9.03 -11.65 -9.61
C PHE A 68 -9.22 -12.46 -8.35
N ARG A 69 -9.27 -13.78 -8.49
CA ARG A 69 -9.24 -14.74 -7.38
C ARG A 69 -7.91 -15.50 -7.41
N ASP A 70 -7.17 -15.40 -6.31
CA ASP A 70 -6.00 -16.25 -6.07
C ASP A 70 -6.42 -17.44 -5.21
N GLU A 71 -6.49 -18.63 -5.82
CA GLU A 71 -6.89 -19.86 -5.12
C GLU A 71 -5.88 -20.29 -4.05
N ALA A 72 -4.60 -19.95 -4.22
CA ALA A 72 -3.56 -20.37 -3.27
C ALA A 72 -3.72 -19.67 -1.91
N THR A 73 -4.06 -18.39 -1.94
CA THR A 73 -4.26 -17.57 -0.73
C THR A 73 -5.73 -17.42 -0.34
N ARG A 74 -6.65 -17.88 -1.20
CA ARG A 74 -8.10 -17.62 -1.10
C ARG A 74 -8.39 -16.11 -0.99
N ALA A 75 -7.64 -15.30 -1.73
CA ALA A 75 -7.80 -13.85 -1.77
C ALA A 75 -8.61 -13.42 -2.99
N ILE A 76 -9.36 -12.34 -2.83
CA ILE A 76 -9.84 -11.50 -3.93
C ILE A 76 -8.88 -10.32 -4.03
N ILE A 77 -8.35 -10.12 -5.23
CA ILE A 77 -7.39 -9.07 -5.57
C ILE A 77 -8.09 -8.10 -6.50
N ALA A 78 -8.23 -6.85 -6.09
CA ALA A 78 -8.60 -5.76 -6.98
C ALA A 78 -7.34 -5.03 -7.42
N ILE A 79 -7.20 -4.78 -8.72
CA ILE A 79 -6.09 -4.02 -9.31
C ILE A 79 -6.63 -2.93 -10.23
N SER A 80 -6.19 -1.69 -10.02
CA SER A 80 -6.54 -0.57 -10.89
C SER A 80 -5.69 -0.53 -12.17
N ASP A 81 -6.12 0.25 -13.16
CA ASP A 81 -5.37 0.53 -14.39
C ASP A 81 -4.03 1.26 -14.18
N SER A 82 -3.82 1.83 -12.98
CA SER A 82 -2.53 2.37 -12.53
C SER A 82 -1.65 1.35 -11.80
N GLY A 83 -2.15 0.14 -11.57
CA GLY A 83 -1.47 -0.94 -10.88
C GLY A 83 -1.52 -0.85 -9.36
N SER A 84 -2.48 -0.10 -8.80
CA SER A 84 -2.74 -0.09 -7.36
C SER A 84 -3.51 -1.34 -6.94
N LEU A 85 -3.18 -1.89 -5.78
CA LEU A 85 -3.71 -3.15 -5.27
C LEU A 85 -4.62 -2.94 -4.06
N ALA A 86 -5.67 -3.74 -3.99
CA ALA A 86 -6.41 -4.00 -2.77
C ALA A 86 -6.68 -5.51 -2.65
N VAL A 87 -6.66 -6.04 -1.43
CA VAL A 87 -6.94 -7.46 -1.19
C VAL A 87 -7.93 -7.64 -0.06
N THR A 88 -8.76 -8.67 -0.18
CA THR A 88 -9.66 -9.13 0.88
C THR A 88 -9.76 -10.66 0.85
N LYS A 89 -10.23 -11.26 1.95
CA LYS A 89 -10.52 -12.70 1.98
C LYS A 89 -11.68 -12.98 1.02
N ALA A 90 -11.55 -14.02 0.21
CA ALA A 90 -12.67 -14.46 -0.61
C ALA A 90 -13.84 -14.90 0.29
N PRO A 91 -15.09 -14.58 -0.09
CA PRO A 91 -16.25 -15.06 0.66
C PRO A 91 -16.27 -16.59 0.67
N ILE A 92 -16.87 -17.17 1.72
CA ILE A 92 -17.11 -18.61 1.76
C ILE A 92 -18.19 -18.92 0.73
N GLY A 93 -17.78 -19.52 -0.40
CA GLY A 93 -18.69 -19.94 -1.48
C GLY A 93 -18.39 -19.28 -2.82
N ALA A 94 -19.40 -19.23 -3.67
CA ALA A 94 -19.33 -18.52 -4.95
C ALA A 94 -19.48 -17.00 -4.71
N LEU A 95 -18.86 -16.21 -5.59
CA LEU A 95 -19.14 -14.78 -5.66
C LEU A 95 -20.59 -14.54 -6.07
N GLY A 96 -21.12 -13.38 -5.70
CA GLY A 96 -22.44 -12.94 -6.16
C GLY A 96 -22.50 -12.89 -7.68
N MET A 97 -23.65 -13.26 -8.25
CA MET A 97 -23.88 -13.17 -9.70
C MET A 97 -23.98 -11.73 -10.20
N ASP A 98 -24.32 -10.80 -9.30
CA ASP A 98 -24.40 -9.37 -9.59
C ASP A 98 -22.99 -8.75 -9.60
N LYS A 99 -22.42 -8.61 -10.80
CA LYS A 99 -21.10 -8.02 -11.04
C LYS A 99 -21.16 -6.50 -11.20
N THR A 100 -22.14 -5.83 -10.60
CA THR A 100 -22.25 -4.36 -10.64
C THR A 100 -21.62 -3.70 -9.41
N CYS A 101 -21.20 -2.45 -9.59
CA CYS A 101 -20.80 -1.56 -8.50
C CYS A 101 -21.88 -0.49 -8.29
N LYS A 102 -22.40 -0.40 -7.06
CA LYS A 102 -23.30 0.68 -6.66
C LYS A 102 -22.49 1.82 -6.05
N TRP A 103 -22.52 3.01 -6.65
CA TRP A 103 -21.98 4.21 -6.01
C TRP A 103 -22.79 4.55 -4.75
N LEU A 104 -22.10 4.89 -3.66
CA LEU A 104 -22.70 5.20 -2.37
C LEU A 104 -22.53 6.67 -2.01
N THR A 105 -21.29 7.15 -1.98
CA THR A 105 -20.94 8.50 -1.54
C THR A 105 -19.52 8.85 -2.00
N ALA A 106 -19.04 10.04 -1.65
CA ALA A 106 -17.63 10.38 -1.82
C ALA A 106 -17.11 11.32 -0.75
N HIS A 107 -15.79 11.36 -0.71
CA HIS A 107 -15.00 12.07 0.28
C HIS A 107 -14.00 12.99 -0.41
N ASP A 108 -13.87 14.21 0.10
CA ASP A 108 -12.74 15.08 -0.19
C ASP A 108 -11.75 15.00 0.98
N LEU A 109 -10.69 14.22 0.81
CA LEU A 109 -9.71 14.00 1.87
C LEU A 109 -8.54 14.98 1.70
N SER A 110 -8.46 15.98 2.59
CA SER A 110 -7.28 16.85 2.66
C SER A 110 -6.09 16.06 3.19
N CYS A 111 -4.94 16.10 2.51
CA CYS A 111 -3.73 15.48 3.00
C CYS A 111 -2.57 16.47 3.01
N ARG A 112 -2.01 16.70 4.19
CA ARG A 112 -0.81 17.50 4.35
C ARG A 112 0.40 16.75 3.82
N LYS A 113 1.39 17.51 3.37
CA LYS A 113 2.74 16.97 3.13
C LYS A 113 3.48 16.80 4.44
N ALA A 114 4.49 15.94 4.45
CA ALA A 114 5.43 15.85 5.56
C ALA A 114 6.01 17.24 5.90
N GLY A 115 5.92 17.65 7.18
CA GLY A 115 6.39 18.92 7.71
C GLY A 115 5.36 20.08 7.61
N GLU A 116 4.19 19.87 7.01
CA GLU A 116 3.13 20.88 6.98
C GLU A 116 2.33 20.84 8.29
N ALA A 117 2.38 21.94 9.05
CA ALA A 117 1.80 21.99 10.39
C ALA A 117 0.26 22.07 10.39
N GLU A 118 -0.34 22.78 9.44
CA GLU A 118 -1.76 23.11 9.43
C GLU A 118 -2.38 22.87 8.06
N PHE A 119 -3.69 22.57 8.03
CA PHE A 119 -4.45 22.59 6.78
C PHE A 119 -4.57 24.02 6.28
N THR A 120 -4.10 24.26 5.07
CA THR A 120 -4.21 25.54 4.37
C THR A 120 -5.06 25.39 3.12
N GLN A 121 -5.38 26.50 2.45
CA GLN A 121 -6.03 26.46 1.14
C GLN A 121 -5.17 25.77 0.05
N LYS A 122 -3.86 25.61 0.30
CA LYS A 122 -2.93 24.92 -0.60
C LYS A 122 -2.80 23.43 -0.29
N THR A 123 -3.32 22.96 0.84
CA THR A 123 -3.27 21.55 1.17
C THR A 123 -4.05 20.77 0.13
N LYS A 124 -3.42 19.73 -0.44
CA LYS A 124 -4.00 18.94 -1.52
C LYS A 124 -5.21 18.18 -0.97
N LYS A 125 -6.32 18.24 -1.72
CA LYS A 125 -7.48 17.37 -1.52
C LYS A 125 -7.45 16.25 -2.55
N PHE A 126 -7.75 15.05 -2.10
CA PHE A 126 -7.95 13.87 -2.93
C PHE A 126 -9.43 13.50 -2.92
N GLY A 127 -10.03 13.43 -4.10
CA GLY A 127 -11.38 12.88 -4.27
C GLY A 127 -11.33 11.36 -4.10
N VAL A 128 -12.18 10.80 -3.23
CA VAL A 128 -12.29 9.36 -3.00
C VAL A 128 -13.75 8.96 -3.08
N GLU A 129 -14.10 8.16 -4.06
CA GLU A 129 -15.45 7.61 -4.21
C GLU A 129 -15.58 6.29 -3.48
N LEU A 130 -16.75 6.05 -2.89
CA LEU A 130 -17.09 4.81 -2.21
C LEU A 130 -18.18 4.08 -2.99
N PHE A 131 -17.87 2.85 -3.39
CA PHE A 131 -18.79 1.94 -4.07
C PHE A 131 -19.07 0.71 -3.20
N GLN A 132 -20.20 0.06 -3.42
CA GLN A 132 -20.46 -1.31 -2.99
C GLN A 132 -20.33 -2.21 -4.21
N ASP A 133 -19.30 -3.06 -4.22
CA ASP A 133 -19.16 -4.13 -5.20
C ASP A 133 -20.07 -5.29 -4.82
N ARG A 134 -21.10 -5.55 -5.63
CA ARG A 134 -22.16 -6.51 -5.32
C ARG A 134 -21.71 -7.96 -5.43
N ALA A 135 -20.69 -8.24 -6.24
CA ALA A 135 -20.19 -9.60 -6.44
C ALA A 135 -19.32 -10.08 -5.28
N SER A 136 -18.38 -9.26 -4.80
CA SER A 136 -17.57 -9.58 -3.62
C SER A 136 -18.25 -9.23 -2.29
N ASN A 137 -19.38 -8.51 -2.35
CA ASN A 137 -20.04 -7.92 -1.18
C ASN A 137 -19.07 -7.13 -0.29
N SER A 138 -18.20 -6.33 -0.93
CA SER A 138 -17.23 -5.47 -0.27
C SER A 138 -17.49 -4.01 -0.63
N LEU A 139 -17.08 -3.12 0.27
CA LEU A 139 -16.90 -1.72 -0.07
C LEU A 139 -15.62 -1.57 -0.87
N LEU A 140 -15.67 -0.76 -1.92
CA LEU A 140 -14.55 -0.42 -2.78
C LEU A 140 -14.36 1.10 -2.75
N TYR A 141 -13.26 1.54 -2.13
CA TYR A 141 -12.81 2.93 -2.16
C TYR A 141 -11.91 3.12 -3.37
N VAL A 142 -12.11 4.21 -4.12
CA VAL A 142 -11.30 4.56 -5.28
C VAL A 142 -10.91 6.04 -5.22
N SER A 143 -9.62 6.30 -5.11
CA SER A 143 -9.01 7.64 -5.11
C SER A 143 -8.81 8.16 -6.53
N GLU A 144 -8.87 9.48 -6.72
CA GLU A 144 -8.59 10.17 -7.99
C GLU A 144 -7.22 9.81 -8.61
N THR A 145 -6.30 9.29 -7.79
CA THR A 145 -4.96 8.86 -8.20
C THR A 145 -4.91 7.43 -8.76
N GLY A 146 -6.05 6.73 -8.79
CA GLY A 146 -6.12 5.31 -9.14
C GLY A 146 -5.83 4.38 -7.97
N SER A 147 -5.61 4.89 -6.76
CA SER A 147 -5.47 4.04 -5.57
C SER A 147 -6.80 3.41 -5.21
N VAL A 148 -6.80 2.10 -4.97
CA VAL A 148 -8.00 1.31 -4.62
C VAL A 148 -7.83 0.67 -3.26
N ALA A 149 -8.94 0.49 -2.54
CA ALA A 149 -8.95 -0.24 -1.28
C ALA A 149 -10.28 -0.95 -1.03
N LEU A 150 -10.23 -2.12 -0.39
CA LEU A 150 -11.41 -2.94 -0.06
C LEU A 150 -11.69 -2.93 1.44
N ALA A 151 -12.95 -2.86 1.83
CA ALA A 151 -13.39 -2.98 3.23
C ALA A 151 -14.65 -3.85 3.35
N PRO A 152 -14.90 -4.46 4.51
CA PRO A 152 -16.18 -5.13 4.76
C PRO A 152 -17.34 -4.14 4.75
N VAL A 153 -18.52 -4.60 4.34
CA VAL A 153 -19.77 -3.83 4.43
C VAL A 153 -20.28 -3.87 5.88
N PRO A 154 -20.35 -2.73 6.60
CA PRO A 154 -20.84 -2.70 7.98
C PRO A 154 -22.37 -2.82 8.03
N GLY A 155 -22.91 -3.37 9.12
CA GLY A 155 -24.36 -3.52 9.30
C GLY A 155 -25.13 -2.19 9.42
N GLY A 156 -24.45 -1.08 9.72
CA GLY A 156 -25.03 0.25 9.89
C GLY A 156 -24.62 1.26 8.80
N LEU A 157 -24.37 0.78 7.58
CA LEU A 157 -23.94 1.62 6.46
C LEU A 157 -24.95 2.75 6.18
N VAL A 158 -24.49 3.99 6.18
CA VAL A 158 -25.23 5.18 5.69
C VAL A 158 -24.49 5.81 4.50
N THR A 159 -24.98 6.90 3.89
CA THR A 159 -24.38 7.47 2.66
C THR A 159 -24.32 9.00 2.61
N ASP A 160 -24.82 9.68 3.62
CA ASP A 160 -25.05 11.13 3.66
C ASP A 160 -24.08 11.86 4.60
N LYS A 161 -23.10 11.17 5.19
CA LYS A 161 -22.15 11.75 6.13
C LYS A 161 -20.80 12.01 5.46
N GLY A 162 -20.15 13.10 5.85
CA GLY A 162 -18.79 13.41 5.41
C GLY A 162 -17.72 12.71 6.26
N PRO A 163 -16.48 12.63 5.77
CA PRO A 163 -15.36 12.15 6.56
C PRO A 163 -15.00 13.19 7.64
N LYS A 164 -14.62 12.72 8.82
CA LYS A 164 -14.10 13.58 9.90
C LYS A 164 -12.63 13.31 10.10
N TRP A 165 -11.82 14.36 10.17
CA TRP A 165 -10.41 14.21 10.52
C TRP A 165 -10.27 13.53 11.89
N HIS A 166 -9.38 12.54 11.98
CA HIS A 166 -9.20 11.70 13.16
C HIS A 166 -7.84 11.94 13.82
N HIS A 167 -6.75 11.80 13.06
CA HIS A 167 -5.40 12.18 13.47
C HIS A 167 -4.46 12.22 12.25
N ALA A 168 -3.19 12.53 12.47
CA ALA A 168 -2.16 12.54 11.44
C ALA A 168 -0.88 11.87 11.91
N LEU A 169 -0.12 11.32 10.96
CA LEU A 169 1.13 10.62 11.18
C LEU A 169 2.16 11.09 10.15
N GLU A 170 3.44 10.92 10.48
CA GLU A 170 4.56 11.21 9.57
C GLU A 170 5.58 10.06 9.55
N PRO A 171 5.20 8.89 9.03
CA PRO A 171 6.10 7.74 8.96
C PRO A 171 7.32 8.05 8.07
N LYS A 172 8.48 7.51 8.46
CA LYS A 172 9.73 7.57 7.70
C LYS A 172 10.02 6.22 7.04
N VAL A 173 10.28 6.20 5.75
CA VAL A 173 10.50 4.95 5.01
C VAL A 173 11.89 4.93 4.41
N ARG A 174 12.64 3.88 4.70
CA ARG A 174 13.98 3.66 4.16
C ARG A 174 13.88 3.05 2.76
N THR A 175 14.80 3.43 1.89
CA THR A 175 15.06 2.68 0.64
C THR A 175 15.81 1.37 0.95
N PRO A 176 15.85 0.39 0.04
CA PRO A 176 16.55 -0.88 0.26
C PRO A 176 18.02 -0.72 0.69
N GLU A 177 18.71 0.29 0.18
CA GLU A 177 20.13 0.56 0.43
C GLU A 177 20.36 1.45 1.66
N GLN A 178 19.29 2.02 2.22
CA GLN A 178 19.38 2.98 3.30
C GLN A 178 19.43 2.29 4.66
N GLU A 179 20.59 2.29 5.30
CA GLU A 179 20.74 1.71 6.64
C GLU A 179 20.15 2.61 7.74
N LYS A 180 20.40 3.92 7.65
CA LYS A 180 20.07 4.89 8.70
C LYS A 180 18.66 5.45 8.54
N PHE A 181 17.92 5.47 9.64
CA PHE A 181 16.52 5.90 9.69
C PHE A 181 16.34 7.43 9.78
N ASP A 182 17.38 8.16 10.18
CA ASP A 182 17.35 9.62 10.36
C ASP A 182 17.15 10.37 9.04
N THR A 183 17.81 9.90 7.97
CA THR A 183 17.75 10.46 6.60
C THR A 183 16.62 9.86 5.75
N ALA A 184 15.79 8.98 6.32
CA ALA A 184 14.71 8.32 5.59
C ALA A 184 13.63 9.31 5.15
N LYS A 185 13.06 9.08 3.96
CA LYS A 185 12.01 9.93 3.41
C LYS A 185 10.79 9.87 4.33
N LYS A 186 10.26 11.03 4.67
CA LYS A 186 9.05 11.17 5.47
C LYS A 186 7.85 11.38 4.54
N PHE A 187 6.70 10.79 4.89
CA PHE A 187 5.44 10.98 4.18
C PHE A 187 4.40 11.61 5.09
N GLY A 188 3.66 12.60 4.60
CA GLY A 188 2.41 13.00 5.25
C GLY A 188 1.37 11.90 5.13
N LEU A 189 0.71 11.57 6.24
CA LEU A 189 -0.36 10.56 6.32
C LEU A 189 -1.48 11.11 7.20
N GLU A 190 -2.65 11.33 6.60
CA GLU A 190 -3.84 11.75 7.33
C GLU A 190 -4.78 10.57 7.53
N VAL A 191 -5.51 10.59 8.65
CA VAL A 191 -6.48 9.57 8.99
C VAL A 191 -7.84 10.23 9.20
N PHE A 192 -8.83 9.72 8.50
CA PHE A 192 -10.21 10.20 8.57
C PHE A 192 -11.11 9.09 9.08
N LYS A 193 -12.04 9.44 9.97
CA LYS A 193 -13.19 8.60 10.29
C LYS A 193 -14.22 8.76 9.18
N ASP A 194 -14.54 7.67 8.49
CA ASP A 194 -15.68 7.64 7.60
C ASP A 194 -16.93 7.37 8.42
N GLU A 195 -17.72 8.43 8.62
CA GLU A 195 -18.96 8.37 9.40
C GLU A 195 -20.04 7.52 8.74
N ASN A 196 -19.91 7.19 7.45
CA ASN A 196 -20.83 6.31 6.74
C ASN A 196 -20.62 4.84 7.08
N THR A 197 -19.36 4.45 7.26
CA THR A 197 -18.96 3.06 7.47
C THR A 197 -18.59 2.77 8.92
N GLY A 198 -18.26 3.80 9.69
CA GLY A 198 -17.68 3.67 11.01
C GLY A 198 -16.21 3.23 10.97
N GLY A 199 -15.60 3.08 9.80
CA GLY A 199 -14.18 2.75 9.64
C GLY A 199 -13.28 3.98 9.62
N LEU A 200 -11.98 3.76 9.56
CA LEU A 200 -10.99 4.78 9.23
C LEU A 200 -10.59 4.67 7.76
N ILE A 201 -10.19 5.78 7.17
CA ILE A 201 -9.52 5.88 5.88
C ILE A 201 -8.20 6.59 6.11
N TYR A 202 -7.11 5.89 5.84
CA TYR A 202 -5.76 6.44 5.78
C TYR A 202 -5.53 6.95 4.38
N VAL A 203 -4.93 8.14 4.25
CA VAL A 203 -4.53 8.73 2.96
C VAL A 203 -3.12 9.32 3.07
N THR A 204 -2.23 8.96 2.15
CA THR A 204 -0.88 9.55 2.09
C THR A 204 -0.85 10.80 1.21
N GLU A 205 0.22 11.58 1.31
CA GLU A 205 0.45 12.79 0.50
C GLU A 205 0.53 12.55 -1.02
N ILE A 206 0.59 11.27 -1.45
CA ILE A 206 0.49 10.87 -2.88
C ILE A 206 -0.93 10.42 -3.28
N GLY A 207 -1.89 10.46 -2.35
CA GLY A 207 -3.27 10.03 -2.55
C GLY A 207 -3.48 8.51 -2.52
N ALA A 208 -2.53 7.76 -1.96
CA ALA A 208 -2.72 6.33 -1.72
C ALA A 208 -3.60 6.13 -0.48
N ILE A 209 -4.58 5.22 -0.57
CA ILE A 209 -5.60 5.03 0.45
C ILE A 209 -5.64 3.60 0.99
N THR A 210 -6.01 3.45 2.26
CA THR A 210 -6.34 2.14 2.84
C THR A 210 -7.34 2.30 4.00
N PRO A 211 -8.35 1.43 4.13
CA PRO A 211 -9.28 1.47 5.24
C PRO A 211 -8.68 0.75 6.46
N ALA A 212 -9.20 1.05 7.63
CA ALA A 212 -8.97 0.24 8.83
C ALA A 212 -10.21 0.22 9.73
N ALA A 213 -10.24 -0.69 10.70
CA ALA A 213 -11.20 -0.60 11.79
C ALA A 213 -10.90 0.66 12.63
N ALA A 214 -11.96 1.33 13.09
CA ALA A 214 -11.82 2.46 13.99
C ALA A 214 -11.84 2.00 15.45
N PRO A 215 -11.06 2.65 16.34
CA PRO A 215 -11.23 2.48 17.77
C PRO A 215 -12.62 2.97 18.22
N GLY A 216 -13.04 2.54 19.41
CA GLY A 216 -14.34 2.96 19.98
C GLY A 216 -14.44 4.46 20.27
N ALA A 217 -13.30 5.12 20.52
CA ALA A 217 -13.22 6.57 20.74
C ALA A 217 -12.12 7.17 19.87
N ALA A 218 -12.35 8.39 19.38
CA ALA A 218 -11.32 9.18 18.71
C ALA A 218 -10.20 9.54 19.69
N PRO A 219 -8.94 9.62 19.24
CA PRO A 219 -7.84 10.03 20.09
C PRO A 219 -7.99 11.49 20.53
N ASP A 220 -7.49 11.84 21.71
CA ASP A 220 -7.44 13.23 22.17
C ASP A 220 -6.51 14.03 21.24
N PRO A 221 -6.99 15.08 20.55
CA PRO A 221 -6.17 15.88 19.63
C PRO A 221 -4.92 16.49 20.26
N LYS A 222 -4.87 16.63 21.60
CA LYS A 222 -3.71 17.13 22.35
C LYS A 222 -2.71 16.03 22.72
N LYS A 223 -3.05 14.76 22.46
CA LYS A 223 -2.27 13.58 22.84
C LYS A 223 -2.13 12.58 21.69
N ILE A 224 -2.17 13.07 20.45
CA ILE A 224 -1.86 12.24 19.28
C ILE A 224 -0.43 11.73 19.41
N GLN A 225 -0.29 10.41 19.37
CA GLN A 225 1.00 9.75 19.47
C GLN A 225 1.60 9.58 18.06
N PRO A 226 2.93 9.72 17.89
CA PRO A 226 3.57 9.47 16.61
C PRO A 226 3.51 7.97 16.23
N PRO A 227 3.64 7.63 14.95
CA PRO A 227 3.74 6.23 14.54
C PRO A 227 5.01 5.62 15.13
N LYS A 228 4.90 4.42 15.70
CA LYS A 228 6.03 3.73 16.33
C LYS A 228 6.58 2.70 15.37
N ALA A 229 7.85 2.87 14.97
CA ALA A 229 8.51 1.91 14.09
C ALA A 229 8.55 0.51 14.72
N ALA A 230 8.09 -0.50 13.98
CA ALA A 230 8.09 -1.89 14.40
C ALA A 230 9.26 -2.65 13.76
N HIS A 231 9.34 -2.63 12.42
CA HIS A 231 10.42 -3.25 11.64
C HIS A 231 10.39 -2.78 10.18
N GLY A 232 11.54 -2.91 9.50
CA GLY A 232 11.65 -2.70 8.06
C GLY A 232 11.77 -4.03 7.30
N LEU A 233 11.32 -4.03 6.05
CA LEU A 233 11.37 -5.14 5.11
C LEU A 233 11.95 -4.64 3.78
N VAL A 234 12.68 -5.51 3.09
CA VAL A 234 13.10 -5.29 1.70
C VAL A 234 12.46 -6.38 0.86
N LEU A 235 11.58 -5.99 -0.05
CA LEU A 235 10.84 -6.90 -0.92
C LEU A 235 11.41 -6.86 -2.32
N ARG A 236 11.65 -8.01 -2.94
CA ARG A 236 12.02 -8.08 -4.37
C ARG A 236 10.74 -8.17 -5.19
N VAL A 237 10.62 -7.36 -6.23
CA VAL A 237 9.38 -7.29 -7.03
C VAL A 237 9.73 -7.42 -8.50
N ARG A 238 9.27 -8.50 -9.13
CA ARG A 238 9.49 -8.71 -10.56
C ARG A 238 8.55 -7.87 -11.39
N GLY A 239 9.02 -7.49 -12.58
CA GLY A 239 8.13 -6.96 -13.61
C GLY A 239 7.19 -8.04 -14.16
N ALA A 240 6.08 -7.65 -14.78
CA ALA A 240 5.08 -8.59 -15.33
C ALA A 240 5.65 -9.64 -16.31
N ASN A 241 6.76 -9.31 -16.97
CA ASN A 241 7.44 -10.16 -17.96
C ASN A 241 8.79 -10.71 -17.47
N GLU A 242 9.12 -10.53 -16.19
CA GLU A 242 10.37 -11.01 -15.60
C GLU A 242 10.12 -12.40 -14.98
N PRO A 243 10.68 -13.49 -15.56
CA PRO A 243 10.34 -14.85 -15.12
C PRO A 243 11.02 -15.25 -13.81
N GLU A 244 12.21 -14.70 -13.54
CA GLU A 244 13.06 -15.12 -12.43
C GLU A 244 13.67 -13.92 -11.70
N PHE A 245 13.98 -14.12 -10.43
CA PHE A 245 14.67 -13.14 -9.61
C PHE A 245 16.14 -13.02 -10.03
N THR A 246 16.54 -11.86 -10.55
CA THR A 246 17.91 -11.52 -10.92
C THR A 246 18.50 -10.45 -10.01
N SER A 247 19.81 -10.21 -10.07
CA SER A 247 20.44 -9.07 -9.36
C SER A 247 19.88 -7.71 -9.80
N LYS A 248 19.17 -7.65 -10.92
CA LYS A 248 18.50 -6.45 -11.45
C LYS A 248 17.04 -6.35 -11.05
N THR A 249 16.46 -7.39 -10.44
CA THR A 249 15.07 -7.31 -9.98
C THR A 249 14.93 -6.17 -8.99
N LYS A 250 13.91 -5.34 -9.19
CA LYS A 250 13.62 -4.20 -8.33
C LYS A 250 13.51 -4.65 -6.87
N GLN A 251 14.15 -3.90 -5.98
CA GLN A 251 13.94 -3.99 -4.55
C GLN A 251 13.04 -2.84 -4.12
N LEU A 252 12.22 -3.08 -3.11
CA LEU A 252 11.31 -2.11 -2.54
C LEU A 252 11.47 -2.07 -1.03
N GLY A 253 11.78 -0.89 -0.50
CA GLY A 253 11.78 -0.64 0.93
C GLY A 253 10.35 -0.55 1.48
N VAL A 254 10.06 -1.28 2.55
CA VAL A 254 8.78 -1.23 3.26
C VAL A 254 9.06 -1.08 4.75
N GLU A 255 8.44 -0.08 5.38
CA GLU A 255 8.48 0.06 6.84
C GLU A 255 7.13 -0.28 7.44
N VAL A 256 7.17 -0.97 8.58
CA VAL A 256 6.00 -1.36 9.36
C VAL A 256 5.97 -0.52 10.64
N PHE A 257 4.86 0.16 10.88
CA PHE A 257 4.61 0.96 12.07
C PHE A 257 3.43 0.42 12.86
N GLU A 258 3.48 0.57 14.18
CA GLU A 258 2.27 0.60 15.01
C GLU A 258 1.69 2.02 14.94
N ASP A 259 0.42 2.15 14.59
CA ASP A 259 -0.36 3.34 14.93
C ASP A 259 -1.03 3.14 16.30
N PRO A 260 -0.47 3.74 17.37
CA PRO A 260 -1.06 3.63 18.71
C PRO A 260 -2.42 4.34 18.83
N ASN A 261 -2.79 5.23 17.89
CA ASN A 261 -4.05 5.97 17.96
C ASN A 261 -5.25 5.14 17.45
N ALA A 262 -5.02 4.14 16.60
CA ALA A 262 -6.06 3.20 16.12
C ALA A 262 -5.77 1.72 16.43
N ASN A 263 -4.60 1.41 17.01
CA ASN A 263 -4.13 0.05 17.25
C ASN A 263 -4.09 -0.82 15.99
N VAL A 264 -3.48 -0.29 14.93
CA VAL A 264 -3.27 -1.00 13.66
C VAL A 264 -1.79 -1.04 13.30
N LEU A 265 -1.41 -2.00 12.47
CA LEU A 265 -0.13 -1.99 11.78
C LEU A 265 -0.28 -1.25 10.46
N LEU A 266 0.69 -0.40 10.16
CA LEU A 266 0.81 0.36 8.92
C LEU A 266 2.01 -0.16 8.14
N TYR A 267 1.75 -0.73 6.97
CA TYR A 267 2.79 -1.09 6.00
C TYR A 267 2.88 0.04 4.98
N ILE A 268 4.03 0.71 4.90
CA ILE A 268 4.23 1.81 3.95
C ILE A 268 5.48 1.58 3.11
N THR A 269 5.33 1.74 1.78
CA THR A 269 6.44 1.55 0.84
C THR A 269 7.23 2.85 0.65
N GLU A 270 8.48 2.75 0.19
CA GLU A 270 9.31 3.93 -0.13
C GLU A 270 8.73 4.81 -1.25
N ALA A 271 7.73 4.31 -1.98
CA ALA A 271 6.96 5.06 -2.97
C ALA A 271 5.78 5.83 -2.35
N GLY A 272 5.44 5.58 -1.08
CA GLY A 272 4.35 6.26 -0.36
C GLY A 272 3.00 5.55 -0.43
N PHE A 273 2.93 4.30 -0.90
CA PHE A 273 1.72 3.48 -0.82
C PHE A 273 1.58 2.88 0.57
N VAL A 274 0.35 2.74 1.04
CA VAL A 274 0.04 2.32 2.42
C VAL A 274 -0.98 1.19 2.43
N ALA A 275 -0.83 0.26 3.37
CA ALA A 275 -1.81 -0.76 3.71
C ALA A 275 -1.91 -0.89 5.24
N THR A 276 -3.09 -1.19 5.76
CA THR A 276 -3.26 -1.48 7.20
C THR A 276 -3.53 -2.96 7.46
N ALA A 277 -3.22 -3.40 8.68
CA ALA A 277 -3.65 -4.68 9.22
C ALA A 277 -3.97 -4.54 10.72
N PRO A 278 -4.82 -5.39 11.31
CA PRO A 278 -4.98 -5.45 12.76
C PRO A 278 -3.63 -5.66 13.46
N ASN A 279 -3.41 -4.95 14.57
CA ASN A 279 -2.23 -5.16 15.42
C ASN A 279 -2.43 -6.39 16.31
N ALA A 280 -2.28 -7.56 15.73
CA ALA A 280 -2.36 -8.85 16.43
C ALA A 280 -1.06 -9.21 17.16
N ALA A 281 -1.10 -10.26 17.99
CA ALA A 281 0.06 -10.75 18.72
C ALA A 281 1.21 -11.11 17.76
N LYS A 282 2.42 -10.65 18.09
CA LYS A 282 3.63 -10.88 17.28
C LYS A 282 4.15 -12.30 17.50
N VAL A 283 4.72 -12.90 16.45
CA VAL A 283 5.57 -14.09 16.59
C VAL A 283 6.94 -13.63 17.06
N PRO A 284 7.39 -13.98 18.29
CA PRO A 284 8.71 -13.58 18.77
C PRO A 284 9.83 -14.07 17.85
N ASP A 285 10.87 -13.26 17.69
CA ASP A 285 12.15 -13.59 17.02
C ASP A 285 12.13 -13.93 15.53
N ALA A 286 10.96 -14.04 14.90
CA ALA A 286 10.86 -14.17 13.45
C ALA A 286 11.31 -12.87 12.74
N LYS A 287 12.07 -12.97 11.65
CA LYS A 287 12.59 -11.82 10.90
C LYS A 287 12.42 -12.02 9.39
N GLY A 288 12.39 -10.90 8.68
CA GLY A 288 12.31 -10.88 7.22
C GLY A 288 10.95 -11.33 6.70
N VAL A 289 10.95 -11.77 5.44
CA VAL A 289 9.78 -12.26 4.74
C VAL A 289 10.03 -13.63 4.13
N THR A 290 8.97 -14.39 3.93
CA THR A 290 9.00 -15.61 3.13
C THR A 290 8.19 -15.38 1.86
N TRP A 291 8.83 -15.52 0.69
CA TRP A 291 8.11 -15.47 -0.58
C TRP A 291 7.13 -16.66 -0.70
N LYS A 292 5.91 -16.38 -1.17
CA LYS A 292 4.82 -17.36 -1.26
C LYS A 292 4.43 -17.67 -2.70
N SER A 293 4.22 -16.63 -3.50
CA SER A 293 3.78 -16.77 -4.89
C SER A 293 4.04 -15.49 -5.68
N ALA A 294 3.83 -15.58 -6.99
CA ALA A 294 3.86 -14.45 -7.89
C ALA A 294 2.82 -14.59 -8.98
N MET A 295 2.42 -13.46 -9.55
CA MET A 295 1.41 -13.38 -10.58
C MET A 295 1.61 -12.15 -11.45
N ALA A 296 1.12 -12.21 -12.69
CA ALA A 296 1.13 -11.08 -13.61
C ALA A 296 -0.31 -10.77 -14.04
N LEU A 297 -0.92 -9.76 -13.42
CA LEU A 297 -2.33 -9.41 -13.60
C LEU A 297 -2.47 -8.31 -14.65
N GLY A 298 -3.44 -8.45 -15.55
CA GLY A 298 -3.83 -7.39 -16.47
C GLY A 298 -4.83 -6.43 -15.81
N ALA A 299 -4.70 -5.13 -16.06
CA ALA A 299 -5.74 -4.16 -15.76
C ALA A 299 -6.07 -3.34 -17.00
N ARG A 300 -7.35 -3.31 -17.36
CA ARG A 300 -7.86 -2.55 -18.51
C ARG A 300 -8.02 -1.10 -18.12
N LYS A 301 -7.72 -0.18 -19.05
CA LYS A 301 -8.11 1.22 -18.85
C LYS A 301 -9.63 1.34 -18.90
N ALA A 302 -10.16 2.37 -18.24
CA ALA A 302 -11.59 2.60 -18.30
C ALA A 302 -12.13 2.71 -19.74
N GLY A 303 -13.22 2.01 -20.02
CA GLY A 303 -13.85 1.95 -21.35
C GLY A 303 -13.27 0.90 -22.30
N GLU A 304 -12.24 0.17 -21.90
CA GLU A 304 -11.71 -0.96 -22.68
C GLU A 304 -12.46 -2.26 -22.36
N SER A 305 -12.99 -2.93 -23.39
CA SER A 305 -13.73 -4.19 -23.22
C SER A 305 -12.84 -5.43 -23.22
N GLY A 306 -11.67 -5.40 -23.84
CA GLY A 306 -10.75 -6.54 -23.99
C GLY A 306 -9.42 -6.35 -23.28
N PHE A 307 -8.70 -7.46 -23.06
CA PHE A 307 -7.39 -7.47 -22.39
C PHE A 307 -6.20 -7.25 -23.33
N ASP A 308 -6.41 -7.16 -24.64
CA ASP A 308 -5.32 -7.04 -25.62
C ASP A 308 -4.48 -5.76 -25.42
N LYS A 309 -5.11 -4.71 -24.87
CA LYS A 309 -4.46 -3.43 -24.54
C LYS A 309 -4.23 -3.24 -23.04
N ALA A 310 -4.66 -4.20 -22.22
CA ALA A 310 -4.52 -4.12 -20.78
C ALA A 310 -3.04 -4.09 -20.40
N ARG A 311 -2.67 -3.16 -19.52
CA ARG A 311 -1.33 -3.17 -18.94
C ARG A 311 -1.25 -4.34 -17.98
N ARG A 312 -0.15 -5.11 -18.04
CA ARG A 312 0.15 -6.16 -17.08
C ARG A 312 1.08 -5.64 -16.00
N PHE A 313 0.85 -6.07 -14.77
CA PHE A 313 1.64 -5.71 -13.60
C PHE A 313 2.16 -6.98 -12.92
N GLY A 314 3.46 -7.02 -12.64
CA GLY A 314 4.03 -8.06 -11.79
C GLY A 314 3.63 -7.83 -10.34
N ILE A 315 3.16 -8.89 -9.68
CA ILE A 315 2.78 -8.90 -8.27
C ILE A 315 3.49 -10.04 -7.58
N GLU A 316 4.13 -9.73 -6.46
CA GLU A 316 4.73 -10.71 -5.57
C GLU A 316 3.94 -10.81 -4.27
N VAL A 317 3.87 -12.02 -3.72
CA VAL A 317 3.22 -12.29 -2.45
C VAL A 317 4.25 -12.79 -1.45
N PHE A 318 4.34 -12.10 -0.33
CA PHE A 318 5.22 -12.42 0.78
C PHE A 318 4.42 -12.69 2.05
N GLU A 319 4.92 -13.54 2.93
CA GLU A 319 4.48 -13.62 4.31
C GLU A 319 5.46 -12.80 5.16
N ASP A 320 4.95 -11.83 5.91
CA ASP A 320 5.73 -11.14 6.95
C ASP A 320 5.91 -12.10 8.12
N ASN A 321 7.12 -12.60 8.31
CA ASN A 321 7.39 -13.66 9.28
C ASN A 321 7.06 -13.24 10.73
N ARG A 322 7.01 -11.94 11.03
CA ARG A 322 6.68 -11.42 12.36
C ARG A 322 5.20 -11.43 12.68
N THR A 323 4.37 -11.22 11.67
CA THR A 323 2.93 -11.00 11.82
C THR A 323 2.11 -12.13 11.21
N GLY A 324 2.70 -12.93 10.33
CA GLY A 324 2.02 -13.94 9.52
C GLY A 324 1.13 -13.34 8.42
N ASN A 325 1.04 -12.01 8.31
CA ASN A 325 0.24 -11.35 7.30
C ASN A 325 0.80 -11.61 5.90
N LEU A 326 -0.08 -11.75 4.92
CA LEU A 326 0.33 -11.82 3.52
C LEU A 326 0.40 -10.42 2.92
N ILE A 327 1.56 -10.07 2.37
CA ILE A 327 1.84 -8.80 1.70
C ILE A 327 1.80 -9.04 0.19
N PHE A 328 0.89 -8.37 -0.49
CA PHE A 328 0.82 -8.29 -1.94
C PHE A 328 1.49 -6.99 -2.37
N VAL A 329 2.47 -7.07 -3.27
CA VAL A 329 3.20 -5.88 -3.76
C VAL A 329 3.29 -5.89 -5.28
N SER A 330 2.89 -4.77 -5.89
CA SER A 330 2.95 -4.54 -7.34
C SER A 330 4.30 -3.94 -7.74
N GLU A 331 4.75 -4.17 -8.97
CA GLU A 331 5.94 -3.54 -9.58
C GLU A 331 5.92 -2.01 -9.48
N THR A 332 4.73 -1.40 -9.36
CA THR A 332 4.51 0.04 -9.18
C THR A 332 4.89 0.55 -7.79
N GLY A 333 5.08 -0.35 -6.81
CA GLY A 333 5.26 -0.04 -5.40
C GLY A 333 3.95 0.00 -4.60
N SER A 334 2.79 -0.25 -5.23
CA SER A 334 1.54 -0.42 -4.50
C SER A 334 1.59 -1.65 -3.60
N ILE A 335 1.05 -1.52 -2.40
CA ILE A 335 1.02 -2.57 -1.38
C ILE A 335 -0.41 -2.82 -0.92
N ALA A 336 -0.75 -4.07 -0.66
CA ALA A 336 -1.97 -4.47 0.03
C ALA A 336 -1.64 -5.60 1.00
N VAL A 337 -2.31 -5.64 2.15
CA VAL A 337 -2.04 -6.63 3.19
C VAL A 337 -3.31 -7.42 3.48
N LEU A 338 -3.19 -8.74 3.46
CA LEU A 338 -4.23 -9.66 3.86
C LEU A 338 -3.89 -10.22 5.26
N PRO A 339 -4.62 -9.79 6.31
CA PRO A 339 -4.41 -10.31 7.65
C PRO A 339 -4.71 -11.81 7.72
N LYS A 340 -3.87 -12.56 8.43
CA LYS A 340 -4.06 -14.00 8.63
C LYS A 340 -5.26 -14.29 9.52
#